data_AF-A0A9W6T4S5-F1
#
_entry.id   AF-A0A9W6T4S5-F1
#
_cell.length_a   1.000
_cell.length_b   1.000
_cell.length_c   1.000
_cell.angle_alpha   90.00
_cell.angle_beta   90.00
_cell.angle_gamma   90.00
#
_symmetry.space_group_name_H-M   'P 1'
#
loop_
_entity.id
_entity.type
_entity.pdbx_description
1 polymer ?
#
loop_
_entity_poly.entity_id
_entity_poly.type
_entity_poly.pdbx_seq_one_letter_code
_entity_poly.pdbx_strand_id
1 'polypeptide(L)'
;MYQAKPYTSLAVAILVIFYNSGFGYSWGPIPWLYANEIYSDSTVRGVGAALATSVNWFSNFVVGEGSPILLEAITWRLYAIYGVICLISSFFAYKFYPETSGVELEDMDKLFDKE
;
A
#
# COMPACT_ATOMS: atom_id res chain seq x y z
N MET A 1 -4.52 -26.86 -16.65
CA MET A 1 -3.84 -25.97 -17.61
C MET A 1 -4.93 -25.14 -18.29
N TYR A 2 -5.10 -23.88 -17.88
CA TYR A 2 -6.17 -23.01 -18.37
C TYR A 2 -6.07 -22.89 -19.89
N GLN A 3 -7.14 -23.28 -20.60
CA GLN A 3 -7.25 -23.01 -22.04
C GLN A 3 -7.25 -21.48 -22.20
N ALA A 4 -6.14 -20.92 -22.69
CA ALA A 4 -6.00 -19.50 -22.94
C ALA A 4 -6.92 -19.12 -24.10
N LYS A 5 -8.16 -18.73 -23.77
CA LYS A 5 -9.07 -18.15 -24.73
C LYS A 5 -8.46 -16.84 -25.25
N PRO A 6 -8.66 -16.48 -26.54
CA PRO A 6 -7.96 -15.36 -27.16
C PRO A 6 -8.15 -14.01 -26.46
N TYR A 7 -9.25 -13.83 -25.72
CA TYR A 7 -9.55 -12.62 -24.96
C TYR A 7 -8.84 -12.53 -23.59
N THR A 8 -8.24 -13.62 -23.10
CA THR A 8 -7.66 -13.69 -21.75
C THR A 8 -6.49 -12.72 -21.60
N SER A 9 -5.57 -12.68 -22.56
CA SER A 9 -4.39 -11.82 -22.50
C SER A 9 -4.76 -10.33 -22.54
N LEU A 10 -5.75 -9.96 -23.36
CA LEU A 10 -6.24 -8.58 -23.43
C LEU A 10 -6.91 -8.16 -22.11
N ALA A 11 -7.76 -9.03 -21.54
CA ALA A 11 -8.41 -8.75 -20.26
C ALA A 11 -7.39 -8.57 -19.13
N VAL A 12 -6.38 -9.44 -19.05
CA VAL A 12 -5.29 -9.32 -18.07
C VAL A 12 -4.54 -8.00 -18.26
N ALA A 13 -4.20 -7.62 -19.49
CA ALA A 13 -3.48 -6.37 -19.75
C ALA A 13 -4.28 -5.14 -19.28
N ILE A 14 -5.57 -5.08 -19.60
CA ILE A 14 -6.46 -3.98 -19.18
C ILE A 14 -6.52 -3.91 -17.64
N LEU A 15 -6.72 -5.05 -16.97
CA LEU A 15 -6.80 -5.09 -15.51
C LEU A 15 -5.49 -4.68 -14.83
N VAL A 16 -4.35 -5.10 -15.36
CA VAL A 16 -3.02 -4.71 -14.86
C VAL A 16 -2.77 -3.21 -15.05
N ILE A 17 -3.15 -2.65 -16.20
CA ILE A 17 -3.03 -1.21 -16.44
C ILE A 17 -3.88 -0.44 -15.42
N PHE A 18 -5.14 -0.83 -15.25
CA PHE A 18 -6.03 -0.16 -14.30
C PHE A 18 -5.51 -0.24 -12.86
N TYR A 19 -5.05 -1.41 -12.43
CA TYR A 19 -4.42 -1.61 -11.13
C TYR A 19 -3.17 -0.72 -10.96
N ASN A 20 -2.26 -0.73 -11.92
CA ASN A 20 -1.02 0.05 -11.86
C ASN A 20 -1.27 1.56 -11.89
N SER A 21 -2.26 2.04 -12.65
CA SER A 21 -2.65 3.44 -12.64
C SER A 21 -3.19 3.87 -11.27
N GLY A 22 -4.06 3.05 -10.67
CA GLY A 22 -4.57 3.30 -9.32
C GLY A 22 -3.45 3.27 -8.27
N PHE A 23 -2.57 2.28 -8.33
CA PHE A 23 -1.41 2.18 -7.45
C PHE A 23 -0.49 3.41 -7.60
N GLY A 24 -0.10 3.75 -8.84
CA GLY A 24 0.79 4.87 -9.12
C GLY A 24 0.24 6.23 -8.69
N TYR A 25 -1.08 6.40 -8.72
CA TYR A 25 -1.74 7.62 -8.21
C TYR A 25 -1.84 7.66 -6.69
N SER A 26 -1.90 6.51 -6.02
CA SER A 26 -2.18 6.41 -4.58
C SER A 26 -1.05 5.75 -3.79
N TRP A 27 -1.12 4.44 -3.59
CA TRP A 27 -0.23 3.65 -2.73
C TRP A 27 1.23 3.58 -3.21
N GLY A 28 1.51 3.99 -4.45
CA GLY A 28 2.86 4.09 -4.99
C GLY A 28 3.66 5.18 -4.29
N PRO A 29 3.28 6.46 -4.42
CA PRO A 29 4.03 7.57 -3.81
C PRO A 29 3.60 7.93 -2.38
N ILE A 30 2.30 7.85 -2.06
CA ILE A 30 1.76 8.47 -0.83
C ILE A 30 2.39 7.90 0.45
N PRO A 31 2.57 6.58 0.64
CA PRO A 31 3.13 6.07 1.90
C PRO A 31 4.55 6.56 2.18
N TRP A 32 5.37 6.78 1.14
CA TRP A 32 6.72 7.32 1.29
C TRP A 32 6.71 8.79 1.69
N LEU A 33 5.74 9.55 1.19
CA LEU A 33 5.54 10.94 1.58
C LEU A 33 4.97 11.03 3.00
N TYR A 34 3.85 10.36 3.24
CA TYR A 34 3.09 10.41 4.49
C TYR A 34 3.94 10.00 5.70
N ALA A 35 4.79 8.97 5.59
CA ALA A 35 5.68 8.55 6.67
C ALA A 35 6.66 9.65 7.13
N ASN A 36 6.95 10.63 6.27
CA ASN A 36 7.78 11.79 6.59
C ASN A 36 6.98 13.01 7.05
N GLU A 37 5.70 13.12 6.67
CA GLU A 37 4.86 14.28 7.00
C GLU A 37 4.26 14.20 8.40
N ILE A 38 3.98 13.01 8.92
CA ILE A 38 3.19 12.86 10.16
C ILE A 38 3.89 13.25 11.46
N TYR A 39 5.19 13.58 11.43
CA TYR A 39 5.98 13.88 12.62
C TYR A 39 6.42 15.34 12.61
N SER A 40 6.04 16.11 13.64
CA SER A 40 6.51 17.49 13.82
C SER A 40 7.99 17.59 14.20
N ASP A 41 8.47 16.71 15.09
CA ASP A 41 9.88 16.65 15.47
C ASP A 41 10.74 15.96 14.40
N SER A 42 11.72 16.70 13.87
CA SER A 42 12.73 16.21 12.92
C SER A 42 13.53 14.98 13.39
N THR A 43 13.77 14.82 14.70
CA THR A 43 14.53 13.70 15.27
C THR A 43 13.71 12.42 15.23
N VAL A 44 12.42 12.52 15.59
CA VAL A 44 11.48 11.40 15.59
C VAL A 44 11.13 11.00 14.16
N ARG A 45 11.01 11.98 13.25
CA ARG A 45 10.74 11.74 11.83
C ARG A 45 11.75 10.77 11.20
N GLY A 46 13.04 10.95 11.46
CA GLY A 46 14.08 10.07 10.94
C GLY A 46 13.92 8.62 11.39
N VAL A 47 13.59 8.41 12.66
CA VAL A 47 13.34 7.07 13.22
C VAL A 47 12.05 6.47 12.66
N GLY A 48 10.98 7.27 12.60
CA GLY A 48 9.69 6.85 12.04
C GLY A 48 9.79 6.44 10.57
N ALA A 49 10.48 7.22 9.74
CA ALA A 49 10.73 6.91 8.34
C ALA A 49 11.58 5.64 8.16
N ALA A 50 12.61 5.46 9.00
CA ALA A 50 13.42 4.24 8.99
C ALA A 50 12.59 3.00 9.33
N LEU A 51 11.76 3.07 10.39
CA LEU A 51 10.87 1.98 10.78
C LEU A 51 9.84 1.66 9.68
N ALA A 52 9.19 2.68 9.12
CA ALA A 52 8.24 2.51 8.01
C ALA A 52 8.90 1.81 6.81
N THR A 53 10.11 2.23 6.47
CA THR A 53 10.90 1.63 5.38
C THR A 53 11.29 0.19 5.70
N SER A 54 11.74 -0.11 6.92
CA SER A 54 12.07 -1.47 7.34
C SER A 54 10.86 -2.41 7.29
N VAL A 55 9.70 -1.96 7.78
CA VAL A 55 8.44 -2.73 7.72
C VAL A 55 8.00 -2.94 6.27
N ASN A 56 8.16 -1.93 5.41
CA ASN A 56 7.86 -2.05 3.98
C ASN A 56 8.72 -3.13 3.30
N TRP A 57 10.04 -3.11 3.50
CA TRP A 57 10.93 -4.10 2.89
C TRP A 57 10.75 -5.50 3.47
N PHE A 58 10.53 -5.61 4.77
CA PHE A 58 10.18 -6.88 5.40
C PHE A 58 8.88 -7.46 4.83
N SER A 59 7.84 -6.62 4.70
CA SER A 59 6.57 -7.04 4.09
C SER A 59 6.74 -7.45 2.63
N ASN A 60 7.56 -6.72 1.86
CA ASN A 60 7.93 -7.09 0.49
C ASN A 60 8.63 -8.45 0.43
N PHE A 61 9.54 -8.75 1.36
CA PHE A 61 10.18 -10.07 1.44
C PHE A 61 9.16 -11.17 1.72
N VAL A 62 8.29 -10.98 2.71
CA VAL A 62 7.24 -11.95 3.07
C VAL A 62 6.29 -12.19 1.90
N VAL A 63 5.87 -11.14 1.20
CA VAL A 63 5.01 -11.28 0.01
C VAL A 63 5.78 -11.91 -1.15
N GLY A 64 7.03 -11.50 -1.39
CA GLY A 64 7.87 -12.01 -2.47
C GLY A 64 8.11 -13.51 -2.38
N GLU A 65 8.47 -14.01 -1.20
CA GLU A 65 8.71 -15.43 -0.96
C GLU A 65 7.41 -16.21 -0.71
N GLY A 66 6.41 -15.59 -0.08
CA GLY A 66 5.14 -16.24 0.26
C GLY A 66 4.19 -16.39 -0.93
N SER A 67 4.18 -15.44 -1.87
CA SER A 67 3.24 -15.47 -3.01
C SER A 67 3.41 -16.71 -3.88
N PRO A 68 4.62 -17.14 -4.27
CA PRO A 68 4.80 -18.35 -5.07
C PRO A 68 4.29 -19.61 -4.36
N ILE A 69 4.60 -19.76 -3.07
CA ILE A 69 4.17 -20.90 -2.24
C ILE A 69 2.64 -20.94 -2.16
N LEU A 70 2.00 -19.79 -1.90
CA LEU A 70 0.55 -19.69 -1.86
C LEU A 70 -0.07 -19.89 -3.24
N LEU A 71 0.54 -19.39 -4.31
CA LEU A 71 0.04 -19.57 -5.67
C LEU A 71 0.02 -21.06 -6.05
N GLU A 72 1.02 -21.84 -5.64
CA GLU A 72 1.03 -23.30 -5.82
C GLU A 72 -0.09 -23.98 -5.01
N ALA A 73 -0.27 -23.58 -3.75
CA ALA A 73 -1.23 -24.21 -2.84
C ALA A 73 -2.70 -23.86 -3.14
N ILE A 74 -3.00 -22.59 -3.44
CA ILE A 74 -4.37 -22.05 -3.54
C ILE A 74 -4.70 -21.44 -4.90
N THR A 75 -3.74 -21.40 -5.84
CA THR A 75 -3.93 -20.96 -7.22
C THR A 75 -4.54 -19.55 -7.32
N TRP A 76 -5.61 -19.37 -8.07
CA TRP A 76 -6.26 -18.09 -8.31
C TRP A 76 -6.83 -17.42 -7.04
N ARG A 77 -7.06 -18.19 -5.97
CA ARG A 77 -7.65 -17.67 -4.71
C ARG A 77 -6.71 -16.67 -4.02
N LEU A 78 -5.41 -16.72 -4.28
CA LEU A 78 -4.43 -15.75 -3.78
C LEU A 78 -4.79 -14.32 -4.19
N TYR A 79 -5.22 -14.13 -5.44
CA TYR A 79 -5.60 -12.80 -5.95
C TYR A 79 -6.84 -12.23 -5.23
N ALA A 80 -7.77 -13.08 -4.80
CA ALA A 80 -8.92 -12.65 -4.00
C ALA A 80 -8.49 -12.21 -2.60
N ILE A 81 -7.51 -12.90 -1.99
CA ILE A 81 -6.93 -12.50 -0.70
C ILE A 81 -6.28 -11.13 -0.81
N TYR A 82 -5.46 -10.89 -1.85
CA TYR A 82 -4.87 -9.56 -2.07
C TYR A 82 -5.92 -8.49 -2.34
N GLY A 83 -6.97 -8.80 -3.10
CA GLY A 83 -8.09 -7.88 -3.28
C GLY A 83 -8.75 -7.47 -1.96
N VAL A 84 -8.99 -8.41 -1.06
CA VAL A 84 -9.55 -8.13 0.28
C VAL A 84 -8.58 -7.30 1.12
N ILE A 85 -7.29 -7.60 1.09
CA ILE A 85 -6.26 -6.82 1.80
C ILE A 85 -6.23 -5.38 1.29
N CYS A 86 -6.32 -5.15 -0.02
CA CYS A 86 -6.43 -3.81 -0.59
C CYS A 86 -7.65 -3.05 -0.07
N LEU A 87 -8.82 -3.70 0.00
CA LEU A 87 -10.05 -3.09 0.54
C LEU A 87 -9.90 -2.72 2.02
N ILE A 88 -9.32 -3.61 2.82
CA ILE A 88 -9.03 -3.33 4.23
C ILE A 88 -8.07 -2.15 4.34
N SER A 89 -6.98 -2.14 3.56
CA SER A 89 -6.00 -1.05 3.54
C SER A 89 -6.65 0.30 3.19
N SER A 90 -7.50 0.33 2.16
CA SER A 90 -8.25 1.53 1.77
C SER A 90 -9.21 2.01 2.87
N PHE A 91 -9.89 1.09 3.56
CA PHE A 91 -10.75 1.45 4.69
C PHE A 91 -9.95 2.02 5.86
N PHE A 92 -8.80 1.42 6.18
CA PHE A 92 -7.91 1.93 7.24
C PHE A 92 -7.38 3.32 6.91
N ALA A 93 -6.92 3.54 5.69
CA ALA A 93 -6.50 4.87 5.24
C ALA A 93 -7.65 5.89 5.38
N TYR A 94 -8.84 5.57 4.86
CA TYR A 94 -9.99 6.46 4.96
C TYR A 94 -10.38 6.82 6.39
N LYS A 95 -10.28 5.86 7.34
CA LYS A 95 -10.77 6.05 8.71
C LYS A 95 -9.74 6.65 9.66
N PHE A 96 -8.46 6.28 9.52
CA PHE A 96 -7.43 6.57 10.53
C PHE A 96 -6.36 7.56 10.06
N TYR A 97 -6.26 7.84 8.77
CA TYR A 97 -5.20 8.71 8.23
C TYR A 97 -5.79 10.09 7.95
N PRO A 98 -5.55 11.10 8.81
CA PRO A 98 -5.99 12.45 8.52
C PRO A 98 -5.27 13.02 7.28
N GLU A 99 -5.92 13.99 6.64
CA GLU A 99 -5.32 14.72 5.52
C GLU A 99 -4.19 15.63 6.03
N THR A 100 -2.98 15.44 5.50
CA THR A 100 -1.77 16.19 5.86
C THR A 100 -1.50 17.35 4.90
N SER A 101 -2.15 17.39 3.74
CA SER A 101 -1.91 18.42 2.72
C SER A 101 -2.22 19.82 3.23
N GLY A 102 -1.28 20.75 3.04
CA GLY A 102 -1.42 22.16 3.41
C GLY A 102 -1.23 22.47 4.89
N VAL A 103 -0.83 21.48 5.70
CA VAL A 103 -0.47 21.65 7.12
C VAL A 103 1.04 21.83 7.23
N GLU A 104 1.50 22.82 8.00
CA GLU A 104 2.93 22.99 8.30
C GLU A 104 3.42 21.82 9.16
N LEU A 105 4.66 21.37 8.93
CA LEU A 105 5.19 20.18 9.60
C LEU A 105 5.22 20.36 11.12
N GLU A 106 5.51 21.58 11.58
CA GLU A 106 5.54 21.99 12.98
C GLU A 106 4.18 21.87 13.68
N ASP A 107 3.09 21.84 12.92
CA ASP A 107 1.71 21.78 13.42
C ASP A 107 1.08 20.39 13.30
N MET A 108 1.79 19.38 12.79
CA MET A 108 1.27 18.02 12.60
C MET A 108 0.80 17.38 13.90
N ASP A 109 1.49 17.59 15.02
CA ASP A 109 1.05 17.06 16.32
C ASP A 109 -0.39 17.51 16.67
N LYS A 110 -0.78 18.76 16.34
CA LYS A 110 -2.15 19.27 16.55
C LYS A 110 -3.21 18.57 15.69
N LEU A 111 -2.81 18.02 14.54
CA LEU A 111 -3.70 17.27 13.65
C LEU A 111 -4.04 15.89 14.24
N PHE A 112 -3.08 15.28 14.95
CA PHE A 112 -3.21 13.97 15.57
C PHE A 112 -3.69 14.03 17.04
N ASP A 113 -3.43 15.12 17.76
CA ASP A 113 -3.83 15.37 19.16
C ASP A 113 -5.29 15.87 19.31
N LYS A 114 -6.16 15.65 18.32
CA LYS A 114 -7.57 16.00 18.44
C LYS A 114 -8.26 15.15 19.52
N GLU A 115 -8.37 15.72 20.74
CA GLU A 115 -9.60 15.64 21.55
C GLU A 115 -10.75 16.39 20.85
#